data_AF-H2EYQ3-F1
#
_entry.id   AF-H2EYQ3-F1
#
_cell.length_a   1.000
_cell.length_b   1.000
_cell.length_c   1.000
_cell.angle_alpha   90.00
_cell.angle_beta   90.00
_cell.angle_gamma   90.00
#
_symmetry.space_group_name_H-M   'P 1'
#
loop_
_entity.id
_entity.type
_entity.pdbx_description
1 polymer ?
#
loop_
_entity_poly.entity_id
_entity_poly.type
_entity_poly.pdbx_seq_one_letter_code
_entity_poly.pdbx_strand_id
1 'polypeptide(L)'
;MYCAVLVKYRRDLAQPFDEATAFLNTMEIQLSHLCKPAACSPPSLAPFISDEAAGSSEEELSGGEVEVPESHSKDEERDLKEKLLRKYSGYLSSLKKEFSKKKKKGKLPREARQVLLDWWTAHYKWPYPTEADKISLAETTRLDQKQI
;
A
#
# COMPACT_ATOMS: atom_id res chain seq x y z
N MET A 1 -40.93 -17.77 -18.81
CA MET A 1 -39.84 -17.80 -17.80
C MET A 1 -38.97 -16.54 -17.86
N TYR A 2 -37.94 -16.47 -18.71
CA TYR A 2 -36.88 -15.44 -18.66
C TYR A 2 -37.35 -13.97 -18.51
N CYS A 3 -38.36 -13.53 -19.27
CA CYS A 3 -38.86 -12.14 -19.21
C CYS A 3 -39.35 -11.73 -17.82
N ALA A 4 -39.95 -12.65 -17.05
CA ALA A 4 -40.39 -12.38 -15.67
C ALA A 4 -39.20 -12.19 -14.71
N VAL A 5 -38.08 -12.89 -14.97
CA VAL A 5 -36.83 -12.75 -14.21
C VAL A 5 -36.17 -11.40 -14.49
N LEU A 6 -36.15 -10.94 -15.76
CA LEU A 6 -35.69 -9.59 -16.10
C LEU A 6 -36.56 -8.49 -15.47
N VAL A 7 -37.88 -8.65 -15.50
CA VAL A 7 -38.83 -7.71 -14.85
C VAL A 7 -38.70 -7.73 -13.32
N LYS A 8 -38.31 -8.87 -12.72
CA LYS A 8 -37.91 -8.92 -11.32
C LYS A 8 -36.63 -8.11 -11.09
N TYR A 9 -35.51 -8.47 -11.72
CA TYR A 9 -34.24 -7.76 -11.51
C TYR A 9 -34.32 -6.25 -11.77
N ARG A 10 -35.10 -5.80 -12.77
CA ARG A 10 -35.33 -4.36 -12.98
C ARG A 10 -35.94 -3.67 -11.74
N ARG A 11 -36.92 -4.31 -11.08
CA ARG A 11 -37.56 -3.76 -9.87
C ARG A 11 -36.63 -3.85 -8.67
N ASP A 12 -36.03 -5.01 -8.46
CA ASP A 12 -35.12 -5.28 -7.34
C ASP A 12 -33.90 -4.33 -7.36
N LEU A 13 -33.46 -3.90 -8.56
CA LEU A 13 -32.42 -2.88 -8.74
C LEU A 13 -32.93 -1.44 -8.64
N ALA A 14 -34.18 -1.14 -9.01
CA ALA A 14 -34.72 0.22 -8.97
C ALA A 14 -35.18 0.63 -7.56
N GLN A 15 -35.84 -0.27 -6.84
CA GLN A 15 -36.44 -0.02 -5.53
C GLN A 15 -35.47 0.67 -4.54
N PRO A 16 -34.20 0.27 -4.38
CA PRO A 16 -33.28 0.94 -3.46
C PRO A 16 -33.00 2.41 -3.81
N PHE A 17 -33.02 2.79 -5.10
CA PHE A 17 -32.84 4.17 -5.53
C PHE A 17 -34.12 4.98 -5.33
N ASP A 18 -35.29 4.42 -5.61
CA ASP A 18 -36.58 5.07 -5.37
C ASP A 18 -36.79 5.33 -3.86
N GLU A 19 -36.46 4.34 -3.03
CA GLU A 19 -36.54 4.40 -1.56
C GLU A 19 -35.52 5.39 -0.96
N ALA A 20 -34.25 5.35 -1.41
CA ALA A 20 -33.24 6.33 -0.99
C ALA A 20 -33.61 7.76 -1.42
N THR A 21 -34.19 7.94 -2.61
CA THR A 21 -34.64 9.25 -3.10
C THR A 21 -35.80 9.79 -2.26
N ALA A 22 -36.78 8.95 -1.92
CA ALA A 22 -37.87 9.32 -1.02
C ALA A 22 -37.37 9.68 0.40
N PHE A 23 -36.40 8.93 0.93
CA PHE A 23 -35.76 9.25 2.21
C PHE A 23 -35.01 10.59 2.16
N LEU A 24 -34.20 10.84 1.13
CA LEU A 24 -33.45 12.10 0.97
C LEU A 24 -34.38 13.31 0.85
N ASN A 25 -35.44 13.23 0.04
CA ASN A 25 -36.46 14.28 -0.04
C ASN A 25 -37.13 14.55 1.32
N THR A 26 -37.37 13.50 2.11
CA THR A 26 -37.94 13.62 3.46
C THR A 26 -36.98 14.34 4.42
N MET A 27 -35.69 13.98 4.38
CA MET A 27 -34.64 14.65 5.15
C MET A 27 -34.43 16.11 4.73
N GLU A 28 -34.47 16.41 3.43
CA GLU A 28 -34.38 17.79 2.91
C GLU A 28 -35.53 18.66 3.42
N ILE A 29 -36.76 18.14 3.41
CA ILE A 29 -37.92 18.86 3.98
C ILE A 29 -37.72 19.13 5.47
N GLN A 30 -37.28 18.13 6.26
CA GLN A 30 -37.00 18.32 7.68
C GLN A 30 -35.89 19.36 7.94
N LEU A 31 -34.79 19.30 7.20
CA LEU A 31 -33.70 20.27 7.30
C LEU A 31 -34.15 21.67 6.87
N SER A 32 -34.94 21.80 5.81
CA SER A 32 -35.51 23.08 5.37
C SER A 32 -36.42 23.72 6.44
N HIS A 33 -37.02 22.93 7.32
CA HIS A 33 -37.83 23.43 8.44
C HIS A 33 -36.96 23.96 9.58
N LEU A 34 -35.79 23.37 9.82
CA LEU A 34 -34.79 23.85 10.79
C LEU A 34 -34.01 25.06 10.27
N CYS A 35 -33.76 25.13 8.96
CA CYS A 35 -33.05 26.23 8.30
C CYS A 35 -33.93 27.45 7.98
N LYS A 36 -35.24 27.41 8.28
CA LYS A 36 -36.07 28.64 8.34
C LYS A 36 -35.54 29.49 9.50
N PRO A 37 -35.05 30.72 9.25
CA PRO A 37 -34.31 31.46 10.27
C PRO A 37 -35.22 31.94 11.40
N ALA A 38 -35.20 31.23 12.53
CA ALA A 38 -35.40 31.86 13.83
C ALA A 38 -34.26 32.86 14.02
N ALA A 39 -34.55 34.16 13.89
CA ALA A 39 -33.54 35.20 13.68
C ALA A 39 -32.68 35.45 14.94
N CYS A 40 -31.49 34.84 14.99
CA CYS A 40 -30.40 35.14 15.93
C CYS A 40 -29.02 34.84 15.27
N SER A 41 -27.97 35.54 15.69
CA SER A 41 -26.70 35.68 14.94
C SER A 41 -25.54 34.80 15.43
N PRO A 42 -24.56 34.43 14.56
CA PRO A 42 -23.30 33.76 14.92
C PRO A 42 -22.14 34.73 15.23
N PRO A 43 -21.07 34.28 15.93
CA PRO A 43 -19.85 33.71 15.29
C PRO A 43 -19.51 32.28 15.85
N SER A 44 -18.31 31.64 15.79
CA SER A 44 -16.91 32.07 15.55
C SER A 44 -15.93 30.94 15.11
N LEU A 45 -14.65 31.32 14.95
CA LEU A 45 -13.42 30.53 14.70
C LEU A 45 -12.67 30.25 16.05
N ALA A 46 -11.63 29.41 16.23
CA ALA A 46 -10.64 28.76 15.33
C ALA A 46 -9.99 27.48 15.98
N PRO A 47 -9.10 26.70 15.30
CA PRO A 47 -8.56 25.40 15.77
C PRO A 47 -7.05 25.39 16.19
N PHE A 48 -6.51 24.24 16.67
CA PHE A 48 -5.10 24.03 17.10
C PHE A 48 -4.54 22.61 16.75
N ILE A 49 -3.21 22.37 16.87
CA ILE A 49 -2.43 21.28 16.20
C ILE A 49 -1.36 20.60 17.12
N SER A 50 -0.79 19.44 16.70
CA SER A 50 0.49 18.78 17.09
C SER A 50 0.55 17.80 18.29
N ASP A 51 1.54 16.87 18.42
CA ASP A 51 2.27 15.99 17.46
C ASP A 51 3.23 15.00 18.21
N GLU A 52 3.71 13.91 17.55
CA GLU A 52 4.92 13.08 17.86
C GLU A 52 5.08 12.46 19.31
N ALA A 53 6.03 11.55 19.68
CA ALA A 53 6.72 10.42 19.01
C ALA A 53 7.52 9.54 20.02
N ALA A 54 8.29 8.57 19.49
CA ALA A 54 9.46 7.85 20.06
C ALA A 54 9.26 6.63 20.99
N GLY A 55 9.94 5.52 20.62
CA GLY A 55 10.49 4.49 21.54
C GLY A 55 12.02 4.66 21.62
N SER A 56 12.86 3.69 21.99
CA SER A 56 12.73 2.30 22.47
C SER A 56 14.08 1.92 23.12
N SER A 57 14.13 0.99 24.07
CA SER A 57 15.39 0.56 24.74
C SER A 57 15.69 -0.93 24.59
N GLU A 58 16.95 -1.29 24.87
CA GLU A 58 17.56 -2.64 24.78
C GLU A 58 17.40 -3.48 26.07
N GLU A 59 18.05 -4.66 26.12
CA GLU A 59 18.79 -5.25 27.26
C GLU A 59 19.39 -6.62 26.84
N GLU A 60 20.55 -7.03 27.38
CA GLU A 60 21.22 -8.31 27.06
C GLU A 60 20.92 -9.44 28.08
N LEU A 61 21.24 -10.71 27.76
CA LEU A 61 21.30 -11.79 28.75
C LEU A 61 22.52 -12.72 28.61
N SER A 62 23.23 -12.86 29.73
CA SER A 62 24.46 -13.62 29.96
C SER A 62 24.34 -15.15 29.81
N GLY A 63 25.29 -15.74 29.06
CA GLY A 63 26.30 -16.70 29.56
C GLY A 63 25.87 -18.10 30.07
N GLY A 64 26.55 -19.15 29.58
CA GLY A 64 26.43 -20.51 30.12
C GLY A 64 27.45 -21.55 29.61
N GLU A 65 28.30 -22.00 30.54
CA GLU A 65 28.65 -23.41 30.80
C GLU A 65 29.83 -24.13 30.07
N VAL A 66 30.67 -24.75 30.93
CA VAL A 66 31.53 -25.95 30.77
C VAL A 66 32.72 -25.93 29.79
N GLU A 67 33.93 -26.05 30.37
CA GLU A 67 35.17 -26.39 29.66
C GLU A 67 35.40 -27.92 29.59
N VAL A 68 35.87 -28.38 28.43
CA VAL A 68 36.56 -29.66 28.24
C VAL A 68 37.95 -29.35 27.66
N PRO A 69 39.04 -30.07 28.02
CA PRO A 69 40.40 -29.86 27.49
C PRO A 69 40.59 -30.19 25.99
N GLU A 70 39.90 -29.46 25.11
CA GLU A 70 39.91 -29.60 23.64
C GLU A 70 41.14 -28.97 22.95
N SER A 71 42.31 -28.99 23.60
CA SER A 71 43.48 -28.18 23.20
C SER A 71 43.99 -28.47 21.79
N HIS A 72 43.83 -29.71 21.28
CA HIS A 72 44.26 -30.09 19.94
C HIS A 72 43.15 -29.98 18.89
N SER A 73 41.91 -30.36 19.21
CA SER A 73 40.78 -30.31 18.27
C SER A 73 40.39 -28.88 17.92
N LYS A 74 40.43 -27.95 18.89
CA LYS A 74 40.22 -26.51 18.61
C LYS A 74 41.28 -25.96 17.66
N ASP A 75 42.52 -26.42 17.73
CA ASP A 75 43.59 -25.88 16.88
C ASP A 75 43.44 -26.36 15.44
N GLU A 76 43.10 -27.63 15.22
CA GLU A 76 42.72 -28.14 13.90
C GLU A 76 41.47 -27.44 13.34
N GLU A 77 40.45 -27.16 14.17
CA GLU A 77 39.26 -26.41 13.77
C GLU A 77 39.60 -24.96 13.38
N ARG A 78 40.43 -24.26 14.18
CA ARG A 78 40.93 -22.90 13.88
C ARG A 78 41.65 -22.88 12.53
N ASP A 79 42.54 -23.84 12.29
CA ASP A 79 43.30 -23.98 11.05
C ASP A 79 42.41 -24.26 9.84
N LEU A 80 41.43 -25.17 9.96
CA LEU A 80 40.47 -25.49 8.91
C LEU A 80 39.57 -24.29 8.58
N LYS A 81 39.07 -23.60 9.62
CA LYS A 81 38.26 -22.38 9.51
C LYS A 81 39.02 -21.25 8.82
N GLU A 82 40.30 -21.06 9.14
CA GLU A 82 41.13 -20.05 8.48
C GLU A 82 41.40 -20.41 7.02
N LYS A 83 41.73 -21.68 6.71
CA LYS A 83 41.88 -22.17 5.32
C LYS A 83 40.60 -21.98 4.50
N LEU A 84 39.43 -22.21 5.11
CA LEU A 84 38.12 -22.04 4.46
C LEU A 84 37.81 -20.55 4.19
N LEU A 85 38.02 -19.68 5.18
CA LEU A 85 37.89 -18.22 5.04
C LEU A 85 38.87 -17.67 3.99
N ARG A 86 40.14 -18.08 4.04
CA ARG A 86 41.17 -17.66 3.07
C ARG A 86 40.81 -18.07 1.65
N LYS A 87 40.24 -19.27 1.44
CA LYS A 87 39.82 -19.78 0.13
C LYS A 87 38.55 -19.11 -0.44
N TYR A 88 37.56 -18.79 0.40
CA TYR A 88 36.24 -18.35 -0.07
C TYR A 88 35.84 -16.90 0.28
N SER A 89 36.61 -16.17 1.09
CA SER A 89 36.32 -14.79 1.49
C SER A 89 36.05 -13.83 0.32
N GLY A 90 36.84 -13.92 -0.76
CA GLY A 90 36.63 -13.12 -1.97
C GLY A 90 35.30 -13.44 -2.69
N TYR A 91 34.91 -14.72 -2.73
CA TYR A 91 33.62 -15.15 -3.28
C TYR A 91 32.47 -14.71 -2.37
N LEU A 92 32.55 -14.94 -1.05
CA LEU A 92 31.58 -14.48 -0.06
C LEU A 92 31.40 -12.95 -0.11
N SER A 93 32.47 -12.19 -0.24
CA SER A 93 32.43 -10.73 -0.37
C SER A 93 31.77 -10.28 -1.68
N SER A 94 32.07 -10.97 -2.78
CA SER A 94 31.44 -10.72 -4.09
C SER A 94 29.95 -11.04 -4.04
N LEU A 95 29.58 -12.20 -3.49
CA LEU A 95 28.19 -12.65 -3.36
C LEU A 95 27.39 -11.73 -2.42
N LYS A 96 27.97 -11.30 -1.30
CA LYS A 96 27.41 -10.29 -0.41
C LYS A 96 27.23 -8.96 -1.13
N LYS A 97 28.16 -8.55 -2.00
CA LYS A 97 28.04 -7.34 -2.85
C LYS A 97 26.91 -7.49 -3.87
N GLU A 98 26.78 -8.64 -4.54
CA GLU A 98 25.69 -8.90 -5.50
C GLU A 98 24.31 -8.88 -4.82
N PHE A 99 24.14 -9.52 -3.66
CA PHE A 99 22.87 -9.46 -2.92
C PHE A 99 22.61 -8.08 -2.26
N SER A 100 23.66 -7.37 -1.84
CA SER A 100 23.53 -6.01 -1.29
C SER A 100 23.21 -4.95 -2.36
N LYS A 101 23.36 -5.27 -3.65
CA LYS A 101 22.71 -4.51 -4.73
C LYS A 101 21.19 -4.75 -4.66
N LYS A 102 20.51 -4.10 -3.71
CA LYS A 102 19.07 -3.84 -3.82
C LYS A 102 18.84 -3.25 -5.21
N LYS A 103 18.26 -4.04 -6.13
CA LYS A 103 17.86 -3.52 -7.45
C LYS A 103 17.01 -2.30 -7.17
N LYS A 104 17.47 -1.12 -7.60
CA LYS A 104 16.69 0.10 -7.45
C LYS A 104 15.42 -0.13 -8.25
N LYS A 105 14.28 -0.33 -7.57
CA LYS A 105 12.97 -0.09 -8.17
C LYS A 105 13.01 1.37 -8.60
N GLY A 106 13.31 1.59 -9.88
CA GLY A 106 13.40 2.93 -10.43
C GLY A 106 12.10 3.63 -10.16
N LYS A 107 12.15 4.89 -9.70
CA LYS A 107 10.95 5.73 -9.74
C LYS A 107 10.53 5.75 -11.21
N LEU A 108 9.27 5.38 -11.49
CA LEU A 108 8.72 5.34 -12.86
C LEU A 108 9.09 6.64 -13.59
N PRO A 109 9.42 6.62 -14.90
CA PRO A 109 9.73 7.83 -15.67
C PRO A 109 8.71 8.94 -15.42
N ARG A 110 9.11 10.21 -15.43
CA ARG A 110 8.18 11.33 -15.13
C ARG A 110 7.01 11.33 -16.11
N GLU A 111 7.31 10.97 -17.34
CA GLU A 111 6.46 10.82 -18.51
C GLU A 111 5.43 9.71 -18.26
N ALA A 112 5.89 8.54 -17.84
CA ALA A 112 5.03 7.42 -17.47
C ALA A 112 4.10 7.75 -16.28
N ARG A 113 4.61 8.45 -15.26
CA ARG A 113 3.79 8.92 -14.13
C ARG A 113 2.73 9.93 -14.56
N GLN A 114 3.03 10.78 -15.54
CA GLN A 114 2.06 11.75 -16.06
C GLN A 114 0.92 11.03 -16.78
N VAL A 115 1.22 10.13 -17.72
CA VAL A 115 0.20 9.35 -18.45
C VAL A 115 -0.72 8.55 -17.51
N LEU A 116 -0.16 7.91 -16.48
CA LEU A 116 -0.95 7.19 -15.47
C LEU A 116 -1.83 8.11 -14.63
N LEU A 117 -1.35 9.31 -14.28
CA LEU A 117 -2.11 10.33 -13.56
C LEU A 117 -3.21 10.94 -14.41
N ASP A 118 -2.94 11.19 -15.69
CA ASP A 118 -3.91 11.73 -16.65
C ASP A 118 -5.04 10.71 -16.88
N TRP A 119 -4.71 9.42 -17.04
CA TRP A 119 -5.72 8.35 -17.09
C TRP A 119 -6.52 8.25 -15.79
N TRP A 120 -5.87 8.30 -14.62
CA TRP A 120 -6.56 8.26 -13.32
C TRP A 120 -7.51 9.45 -13.14
N THR A 121 -7.10 10.67 -13.52
CA THR A 121 -7.95 11.86 -13.38
C THR A 121 -9.15 11.83 -14.33
N ALA A 122 -9.04 11.21 -15.50
CA ALA A 122 -10.19 10.92 -16.37
C ALA A 122 -11.14 9.87 -15.76
N HIS A 123 -10.60 8.85 -15.08
CA HIS A 123 -11.36 7.69 -14.58
C HIS A 123 -11.61 7.71 -13.06
N TYR A 124 -11.46 8.85 -12.39
CA TYR A 124 -11.46 8.97 -10.92
C TYR A 124 -12.70 8.42 -10.19
N LYS A 125 -13.83 8.29 -10.90
CA LYS A 125 -15.08 7.68 -10.38
C LYS A 125 -15.05 6.15 -10.36
N TRP A 126 -14.31 5.54 -11.29
CA TRP A 126 -14.20 4.10 -11.52
C TRP A 126 -12.78 3.74 -11.99
N PRO A 127 -11.76 3.80 -11.12
CA PRO A 127 -10.35 3.70 -11.49
C PRO A 127 -9.90 2.24 -11.70
N TYR A 128 -10.67 1.48 -12.46
CA TYR A 128 -10.42 0.07 -12.77
C TYR A 128 -10.22 -0.09 -14.29
N PRO A 129 -8.98 -0.01 -14.80
CA PRO A 129 -8.72 -0.11 -16.24
C PRO A 129 -9.12 -1.49 -16.76
N THR A 130 -9.78 -1.51 -17.92
CA THR A 130 -10.02 -2.76 -18.67
C THR A 130 -8.69 -3.33 -19.18
N GLU A 131 -8.65 -4.59 -19.63
CA GLU A 131 -7.40 -5.12 -20.20
C GLU A 131 -6.95 -4.36 -21.47
N ALA A 132 -7.88 -3.76 -22.22
CA ALA A 132 -7.53 -2.87 -23.34
C ALA A 132 -6.86 -1.57 -22.84
N ASP A 133 -7.36 -0.96 -21.77
CA ASP A 133 -6.74 0.20 -21.13
C ASP A 133 -5.34 -0.15 -20.61
N LYS A 134 -5.18 -1.30 -19.93
CA LYS A 134 -3.89 -1.72 -19.38
C LYS A 134 -2.84 -1.95 -20.47
N ILE A 135 -3.21 -2.55 -21.61
CA ILE A 135 -2.31 -2.72 -22.76
C ILE A 135 -1.92 -1.35 -23.33
N SER A 136 -2.89 -0.47 -23.59
CA SER A 136 -2.65 0.89 -24.10
C SER A 136 -1.74 1.73 -23.17
N LEU A 137 -1.95 1.63 -21.85
CA LEU A 137 -1.11 2.27 -20.84
C LEU A 137 0.29 1.65 -20.79
N ALA A 138 0.42 0.32 -20.85
CA ALA A 138 1.71 -0.37 -20.89
C ALA A 138 2.55 0.06 -22.12
N GLU A 139 1.94 0.07 -23.31
CA GLU A 139 2.57 0.52 -24.56
C GLU A 139 3.00 2.00 -24.49
N THR A 140 2.11 2.88 -24.04
CA THR A 140 2.36 4.33 -23.97
C THR A 140 3.44 4.68 -22.93
N THR A 141 3.41 4.02 -21.77
CA THR A 141 4.36 4.27 -20.67
C THR A 141 5.67 3.48 -20.79
N ARG A 142 5.72 2.47 -21.67
CA ARG A 142 6.79 1.47 -21.81
C ARG A 142 7.08 0.71 -20.51
N LEU A 143 6.02 0.34 -19.79
CA LEU A 143 6.06 -0.48 -18.59
C LEU A 143 5.53 -1.89 -18.88
N ASP A 144 5.92 -2.88 -18.07
CA ASP A 144 5.27 -4.20 -18.09
C ASP A 144 3.82 -4.05 -17.59
N GLN A 145 2.87 -4.81 -18.15
CA GLN A 145 1.44 -4.75 -17.79
C GLN A 145 1.17 -5.09 -16.31
N LYS A 146 2.15 -5.71 -15.63
CA LYS A 146 2.17 -5.95 -14.17
C LYS A 146 2.57 -4.72 -13.33
N GLN A 147 2.87 -3.60 -13.98
CA GLN A 147 3.24 -2.31 -13.36
C GLN A 147 2.17 -1.22 -13.57
N ILE A 148 1.08 -1.56 -14.28
CA ILE A 148 -0.10 -0.73 -14.53
C ILE A 148 -1.19 -1.08 -13.50
#